data_AF-A0A202E9U2-F1
#
_entry.id   AF-A0A202E9U2-F1
#
_cell.length_a   1.000
_cell.length_b   1.000
_cell.length_c   1.000
_cell.angle_alpha   90.00
_cell.angle_beta   90.00
_cell.angle_gamma   90.00
#
_symmetry.space_group_name_H-M   'P 1'
#
loop_
_entity.id
_entity.type
_entity.pdbx_description
1 polymer ?
#
loop_
_entity_poly.entity_id
_entity_poly.type
_entity_poly.pdbx_seq_one_letter_code
_entity_poly.pdbx_strand_id
1 'polypeptide(L)'
;MASVPASHIILFVASMIVAAGIAGTVILEVDNLSDAVETRGSNVAEEIETDIEITSDQGYAESIYDPDAGEVTLLVKNIGSSSLDASDSQLDILLDGRYVTSDATTVERVDVEGSSWRSGGVVEVTIDLEQTNGYTVEGDTRVTVIVTGNEDTIAFYAGDNGEEETE
;
A
#
# COMPACT_ATOMS: atom_id res chain seq x y z
N MET A 1 -49.61 -34.88 -44.98
CA MET A 1 -49.68 -34.22 -43.66
C MET A 1 -48.46 -34.60 -42.82
N ALA A 2 -47.26 -34.23 -43.26
CA ALA A 2 -45.99 -34.54 -42.57
C ALA A 2 -45.13 -33.29 -42.27
N SER A 3 -45.66 -32.08 -42.51
CA SER A 3 -44.91 -30.81 -42.38
C SER A 3 -44.89 -30.22 -40.96
N VAL A 4 -45.88 -30.54 -40.12
CA VAL A 4 -45.97 -30.05 -38.74
C VAL A 4 -44.87 -30.60 -37.81
N PRO A 5 -44.50 -31.91 -37.86
CA PRO A 5 -43.43 -32.45 -37.01
C PRO A 5 -42.05 -31.85 -37.31
N ALA A 6 -41.76 -31.56 -38.59
CA ALA A 6 -40.46 -31.01 -38.99
C ALA A 6 -40.23 -29.59 -38.42
N SER A 7 -41.28 -28.76 -38.40
CA SER A 7 -41.19 -27.39 -37.88
C SER A 7 -40.94 -27.35 -36.37
N HIS A 8 -41.54 -28.27 -35.61
CA HIS A 8 -41.33 -28.37 -34.16
C HIS A 8 -39.90 -28.80 -33.81
N ILE A 9 -39.32 -29.72 -34.57
CA ILE A 9 -37.92 -30.15 -34.36
C ILE A 9 -36.96 -28.99 -34.64
N ILE A 10 -37.20 -28.22 -35.71
CA ILE A 10 -36.36 -27.05 -36.04
C ILE A 10 -36.40 -26.02 -34.91
N LEU A 11 -37.59 -25.69 -34.39
CA LEU A 11 -37.73 -24.74 -33.28
C LEU A 11 -37.12 -25.26 -31.98
N PHE A 12 -37.24 -26.56 -31.70
CA PHE A 12 -36.63 -27.19 -30.54
C PHE A 12 -35.10 -27.08 -30.59
N VAL A 13 -34.48 -27.43 -31.73
CA VAL A 13 -33.02 -27.33 -31.90
C VAL A 13 -32.57 -25.87 -31.87
N ALA A 14 -33.30 -24.95 -32.51
CA ALA A 14 -32.99 -23.52 -32.45
C ALA A 14 -33.00 -22.99 -31.00
N SER A 15 -34.00 -23.37 -30.19
CA SER A 15 -34.06 -22.98 -28.78
C SER A 15 -32.90 -23.56 -27.95
N MET A 16 -32.47 -24.78 -28.26
CA MET A 16 -31.35 -25.42 -27.58
C MET A 16 -30.02 -24.73 -27.89
N ILE A 17 -29.80 -24.30 -29.14
CA ILE A 17 -28.59 -23.55 -29.51
C ILE A 17 -28.55 -22.21 -28.77
N VAL A 18 -29.68 -21.49 -28.73
CA VAL A 18 -29.77 -20.22 -27.99
C VAL A 18 -29.52 -20.46 -26.50
N ALA A 19 -30.16 -21.47 -25.91
CA ALA A 19 -29.96 -21.83 -24.51
C ALA A 19 -28.49 -22.19 -24.20
N ALA A 20 -27.84 -22.96 -25.08
CA ALA A 20 -26.43 -23.29 -24.95
C ALA A 20 -25.52 -22.05 -25.03
N GLY A 21 -25.83 -21.10 -25.91
CA GLY A 21 -25.11 -19.83 -26.00
C GLY A 21 -25.19 -19.01 -24.71
N ILE A 22 -26.40 -18.87 -24.14
CA ILE A 22 -26.62 -18.14 -22.87
C ILE A 22 -25.95 -18.87 -21.70
N ALA A 23 -26.08 -20.20 -21.64
CA ALA A 23 -25.41 -20.98 -20.60
C ALA A 23 -23.90 -20.82 -20.67
N GLY A 24 -23.33 -20.78 -21.88
CA GLY A 24 -21.90 -20.53 -22.10
C GLY A 24 -21.44 -19.18 -21.54
N THR A 25 -22.17 -18.09 -21.79
CA THR A 25 -21.80 -16.77 -21.27
C THR A 25 -21.89 -16.71 -19.75
N VAL A 26 -22.94 -17.28 -19.15
CA VAL A 26 -23.09 -17.32 -17.69
C VAL A 26 -21.94 -18.09 -17.04
N ILE A 27 -21.51 -19.21 -17.62
CA ILE A 27 -20.37 -19.97 -17.09
C ILE A 27 -19.09 -19.13 -17.11
N LEU A 28 -18.82 -18.43 -18.22
CA LEU A 28 -17.65 -17.54 -18.33
C LEU A 28 -17.70 -16.38 -17.33
N GLU A 29 -18.87 -15.80 -17.10
CA GLU A 29 -19.03 -14.73 -16.10
C GLU A 29 -18.80 -15.23 -14.68
N VAL A 30 -19.30 -16.43 -14.35
CA VAL A 30 -19.08 -17.05 -13.03
C VAL A 30 -17.61 -17.39 -12.82
N ASP A 31 -16.91 -17.86 -13.85
CA ASP A 31 -15.47 -18.12 -13.81
C ASP A 31 -14.68 -16.84 -13.49
N ASN A 32 -14.90 -15.77 -14.26
CA ASN A 32 -14.28 -14.46 -14.02
C ASN A 32 -14.60 -13.91 -12.62
N LEU A 33 -15.83 -14.08 -12.15
CA LEU A 33 -16.22 -13.66 -10.80
C LEU A 33 -15.50 -14.49 -9.72
N SER A 34 -15.33 -15.79 -9.93
CA SER A 34 -14.64 -16.67 -8.99
C SER A 34 -13.17 -16.26 -8.85
N ASP A 35 -12.49 -16.01 -9.95
CA ASP A 35 -11.11 -15.53 -9.97
C ASP A 35 -10.96 -14.17 -9.28
N ALA A 36 -11.89 -13.25 -9.53
CA ALA A 36 -11.90 -11.94 -8.88
C ALA A 36 -12.11 -12.04 -7.36
N VAL A 37 -12.98 -12.96 -6.92
CA VAL A 37 -13.22 -13.22 -5.49
C VAL A 37 -12.00 -13.87 -4.84
N GLU A 38 -11.36 -14.83 -5.50
CA GLU A 38 -10.13 -15.45 -5.00
C GLU A 38 -9.01 -14.42 -4.86
N THR A 39 -8.76 -13.62 -5.90
CA THR A 39 -7.76 -12.55 -5.89
C THR A 39 -8.05 -11.55 -4.78
N ARG A 40 -9.31 -11.10 -4.65
CA ARG A 40 -9.69 -10.17 -3.58
C ARG A 40 -9.49 -10.79 -2.19
N GLY A 41 -9.83 -12.07 -2.04
CA GLY A 41 -9.63 -12.81 -0.79
C GLY A 41 -8.15 -12.88 -0.41
N SER A 42 -7.28 -13.17 -1.37
CA SER A 42 -5.82 -13.20 -1.15
C SER A 42 -5.27 -11.83 -0.74
N ASN A 43 -5.65 -10.76 -1.45
CA ASN A 43 -5.16 -9.42 -1.11
C ASN A 43 -5.64 -8.95 0.28
N VAL A 44 -6.88 -9.26 0.64
CA VAL A 44 -7.41 -8.93 1.98
C VAL A 44 -6.73 -9.75 3.06
N ALA A 45 -6.41 -11.03 2.79
CA ALA A 45 -5.64 -11.83 3.74
C ALA A 45 -4.24 -11.23 3.96
N GLU A 46 -3.56 -10.83 2.88
CA GLU A 46 -2.25 -10.19 2.95
C GLU A 46 -2.28 -8.84 3.68
N GLU A 47 -3.32 -8.03 3.46
CA GLU A 47 -3.58 -6.78 4.20
C GLU A 47 -3.80 -7.05 5.70
N ILE A 48 -4.51 -8.12 6.08
CA ILE A 48 -4.70 -8.50 7.50
C ILE A 48 -3.41 -9.03 8.12
N GLU A 49 -2.59 -9.76 7.36
CA GLU A 49 -1.34 -10.34 7.84
C GLU A 49 -0.21 -9.30 7.94
N THR A 50 -0.33 -8.18 7.23
CA THR A 50 0.60 -7.05 7.22
C THR A 50 0.12 -6.00 8.20
N ASP A 51 1.02 -5.47 9.04
CA ASP A 51 0.72 -4.35 9.93
C ASP A 51 2.03 -3.65 10.29
N ILE A 52 2.01 -2.33 10.36
CA ILE A 52 3.21 -1.49 10.54
C ILE A 52 2.95 -0.37 11.55
N GLU A 53 3.99 -0.02 12.30
CA GLU A 53 3.93 1.02 13.33
C GLU A 53 5.19 1.90 13.23
N ILE A 54 5.00 3.21 13.16
CA ILE A 54 6.06 4.21 13.24
C ILE A 54 6.46 4.32 14.71
N THR A 55 7.69 3.92 15.02
CA THR A 55 8.24 3.93 16.39
C THR A 55 9.06 5.18 16.69
N SER A 56 9.08 6.15 15.78
CA SER A 56 9.80 7.42 15.95
C SER A 56 9.14 8.29 17.03
N ASP A 57 9.94 9.05 17.78
CA ASP A 57 9.42 9.83 18.91
C ASP A 57 8.97 11.23 18.47
N GLN A 58 7.65 11.46 18.47
CA GLN A 58 7.05 12.76 18.17
C GLN A 58 7.52 13.89 19.10
N GLY A 59 7.98 13.57 20.32
CA GLY A 59 8.49 14.52 21.30
C GLY A 59 9.91 15.01 21.02
N TYR A 60 10.65 14.30 20.15
CA TYR A 60 12.01 14.65 19.72
C TYR A 60 12.03 14.85 18.21
N ALA A 61 11.42 15.94 17.75
CA ALA A 61 11.31 16.28 16.33
C ALA A 61 12.67 16.39 15.62
N GLU A 62 13.73 16.77 16.34
CA GLU A 62 15.13 16.81 15.87
C GLU A 62 15.68 15.44 15.44
N SER A 63 15.09 14.34 15.91
CA SER A 63 15.44 12.98 15.45
C SER A 63 14.69 12.55 14.20
N ILE A 64 13.62 13.27 13.84
CA ILE A 64 12.77 13.00 12.68
C ILE A 64 13.10 13.91 11.52
N TYR A 65 13.41 15.18 11.78
CA TYR A 65 13.70 16.17 10.74
C TYR A 65 15.05 16.85 11.00
N ASP A 66 15.94 16.73 10.02
CA ASP A 66 17.22 17.41 9.98
C ASP A 66 17.16 18.54 8.94
N PRO A 67 17.08 19.82 9.37
CA PRO A 67 17.03 20.96 8.44
C PRO A 67 18.38 21.24 7.76
N ASP A 68 19.50 20.81 8.33
CA ASP A 68 20.84 21.02 7.75
C ASP A 68 21.09 20.00 6.63
N ALA A 69 20.64 18.76 6.81
CA ALA A 69 20.69 17.71 5.78
C ALA A 69 19.52 17.81 4.78
N GLY A 70 18.40 18.42 5.16
CA GLY A 70 17.18 18.43 4.34
C GLY A 70 16.51 17.06 4.28
N GLU A 71 16.56 16.30 5.37
CA GLU A 71 16.09 14.92 5.42
C GLU A 71 15.01 14.72 6.49
N VAL A 72 14.04 13.85 6.19
CA VAL A 72 13.07 13.35 7.18
C VAL A 72 13.28 11.85 7.37
N THR A 73 13.60 11.43 8.58
CA THR A 73 13.96 10.05 8.92
C THR A 73 12.92 9.44 9.87
N LEU A 74 12.44 8.24 9.52
CA LEU A 74 11.43 7.52 10.27
C LEU A 74 11.83 6.07 10.52
N LEU A 75 11.68 5.63 11.76
CA LEU A 75 11.76 4.24 12.13
C LEU A 75 10.38 3.59 12.03
N VAL A 76 10.26 2.58 11.16
CA VAL A 76 9.01 1.85 10.93
C VAL A 76 9.22 0.39 11.28
N LYS A 77 8.37 -0.13 12.16
CA LYS A 77 8.40 -1.50 12.65
C LYS A 77 7.29 -2.32 12.00
N ASN A 78 7.60 -3.55 11.60
CA ASN A 78 6.57 -4.51 11.17
C ASN A 78 6.02 -5.15 12.44
N ILE A 79 4.75 -4.91 12.74
CA ILE A 79 4.02 -5.53 13.85
C ILE A 79 3.08 -6.65 13.37
N GLY A 80 2.92 -6.78 12.06
CA GLY A 80 2.20 -7.87 11.41
C GLY A 80 2.95 -9.20 11.45
N SER A 81 2.34 -10.21 10.85
CA SER A 81 2.86 -11.59 10.77
C SER A 81 3.52 -11.92 9.43
N SER A 82 3.21 -11.16 8.38
CA SER A 82 3.83 -11.29 7.06
C SER A 82 5.27 -10.77 7.07
N SER A 83 6.12 -11.36 6.22
CA SER A 83 7.46 -10.83 5.94
C SER A 83 7.40 -9.97 4.69
N LEU A 84 7.89 -8.75 4.81
CA LEU A 84 7.96 -7.77 3.72
C LEU A 84 9.40 -7.65 3.19
N ASP A 85 9.58 -6.95 2.08
CA ASP A 85 10.89 -6.53 1.59
C ASP A 85 11.17 -5.09 2.04
N ALA A 86 12.35 -4.87 2.64
CA ALA A 86 12.85 -3.55 3.03
C ALA A 86 13.38 -2.82 1.78
N SER A 87 12.46 -2.30 0.96
CA SER A 87 12.77 -1.54 -0.25
C SER A 87 11.76 -0.42 -0.46
N ASP A 88 12.16 0.65 -1.14
CA ASP A 88 11.28 1.76 -1.50
C ASP A 88 10.03 1.31 -2.28
N SER A 89 10.13 0.27 -3.10
CA SER A 89 9.02 -0.23 -3.91
C SER A 89 7.89 -0.89 -3.11
N GLN A 90 8.16 -1.26 -1.86
CA GLN A 90 7.19 -1.93 -0.99
C GLN A 90 6.33 -0.94 -0.18
N LEU A 91 6.72 0.33 -0.14
CA LEU A 91 6.11 1.31 0.74
C LEU A 91 5.84 2.64 0.04
N ASP A 92 4.65 3.17 0.28
CA ASP A 92 4.23 4.47 -0.22
C ASP A 92 4.30 5.47 0.93
N ILE A 93 4.84 6.66 0.66
CA ILE A 93 5.01 7.70 1.67
C ILE A 93 4.24 8.94 1.26
N LEU A 94 3.49 9.49 2.20
CA LEU A 94 2.83 10.79 2.06
C LEU A 94 3.44 11.77 3.06
N LEU A 95 4.01 12.85 2.55
CA LEU A 95 4.48 13.99 3.34
C LEU A 95 3.47 15.14 3.18
N ASP A 96 2.79 15.51 4.26
CA ASP A 96 1.67 16.46 4.29
C ASP A 96 0.57 16.15 3.25
N GLY A 97 0.32 14.86 3.05
CA GLY A 97 -0.64 14.35 2.08
C GLY A 97 -0.15 14.39 0.63
N ARG A 98 1.13 14.71 0.38
CA ARG A 98 1.76 14.65 -0.95
C ARG A 98 2.56 13.38 -1.08
N TYR A 99 2.38 12.69 -2.19
CA TYR A 99 3.16 11.50 -2.50
C TYR A 99 4.64 11.84 -2.69
N VAL A 100 5.50 11.12 -1.96
CA VAL A 100 6.95 11.15 -2.12
C VAL A 100 7.36 10.04 -3.07
N THR A 101 8.09 10.38 -4.12
CA THR A 101 8.56 9.41 -5.12
C THR A 101 9.66 8.53 -4.56
N SER A 102 9.74 7.28 -5.03
CA SER A 102 10.81 6.35 -4.66
C SER A 102 12.23 6.91 -4.86
N ASP A 103 12.44 7.79 -5.84
CA ASP A 103 13.74 8.45 -6.07
C ASP A 103 14.20 9.33 -4.88
N ALA A 104 13.24 9.84 -4.10
CA ALA A 104 13.48 10.67 -2.92
C ALA A 104 13.42 9.87 -1.62
N THR A 105 13.25 8.54 -1.69
CA THR A 105 13.06 7.68 -0.53
C THR A 105 14.14 6.62 -0.49
N THR A 106 14.82 6.52 0.65
CA THR A 106 15.74 5.42 0.96
C THR A 106 15.16 4.58 2.08
N VAL A 107 15.18 3.26 1.91
CA VAL A 107 14.71 2.30 2.93
C VAL A 107 15.85 1.38 3.28
N GLU A 108 16.27 1.43 4.53
CA GLU A 108 17.36 0.59 5.02
C GLU A 108 16.95 -0.21 6.24
N ARG A 109 17.56 -1.38 6.36
CA ARG A 109 17.31 -2.27 7.47
C ARG A 109 18.29 -1.99 8.59
N VAL A 110 17.78 -1.59 9.76
CA VAL A 110 18.65 -1.12 10.87
C VAL A 110 18.84 -2.14 12.00
N ASP A 111 18.00 -3.17 12.09
CA ASP A 111 18.09 -4.18 13.15
C ASP A 111 19.04 -5.35 12.82
N VAL A 112 19.07 -5.79 11.56
CA VAL A 112 19.91 -6.89 11.06
C VAL A 112 20.33 -6.66 9.62
N GLU A 113 21.47 -7.23 9.21
CA GLU A 113 21.89 -7.23 7.81
C GLU A 113 20.94 -8.09 6.94
N GLY A 114 20.37 -7.48 5.89
CA GLY A 114 19.52 -8.15 4.90
C GLY A 114 18.34 -7.29 4.46
N SER A 115 17.63 -7.75 3.42
CA SER A 115 16.48 -7.03 2.85
C SER A 115 15.12 -7.55 3.34
N SER A 116 15.08 -8.61 4.15
CA SER A 116 13.83 -9.20 4.63
C SER A 116 13.34 -8.49 5.90
N TRP A 117 12.23 -7.77 5.77
CA TRP A 117 11.53 -7.08 6.85
C TRP A 117 10.52 -8.01 7.54
N ARG A 118 11.05 -8.85 8.42
CA ARG A 118 10.24 -9.80 9.20
C ARG A 118 9.45 -9.11 10.30
N SER A 119 8.41 -9.80 10.77
CA SER A 119 7.68 -9.46 11.98
C SER A 119 8.60 -9.11 13.14
N GLY A 120 8.32 -7.99 13.78
CA GLY A 120 9.00 -7.44 14.95
C GLY A 120 10.20 -6.56 14.64
N GLY A 121 10.67 -6.48 13.39
CA GLY A 121 11.88 -5.74 13.11
C GLY A 121 11.66 -4.38 12.44
N VAL A 122 12.71 -3.55 12.42
CA VAL A 122 12.63 -2.10 12.13
C VAL A 122 13.41 -1.69 10.88
N VAL A 123 12.76 -0.96 9.97
CA VAL A 123 13.41 -0.26 8.85
C VAL A 123 13.53 1.23 9.19
N GLU A 124 14.58 1.84 8.70
CA GLU A 124 14.72 3.28 8.63
C GLU A 124 14.31 3.73 7.23
N VAL A 125 13.46 4.74 7.20
CA VAL A 125 12.91 5.35 6.00
C VAL A 125 13.37 6.80 5.98
N THR A 126 14.22 7.14 5.03
CA THR A 126 14.79 8.48 4.87
C THR A 126 14.21 9.13 3.63
N ILE A 127 13.66 10.32 3.79
CA ILE A 127 13.09 11.13 2.71
C ILE A 127 14.03 12.30 2.46
N ASP A 128 14.54 12.39 1.24
CA ASP A 128 15.34 13.51 0.76
C ASP A 128 14.43 14.62 0.22
N LEU A 129 14.37 15.75 0.93
CA LEU A 129 13.51 16.88 0.57
C LEU A 129 13.99 17.62 -0.68
N GLU A 130 15.29 17.60 -0.99
CA GLU A 130 15.82 18.22 -2.21
C GLU A 130 15.29 17.50 -3.45
N GLN A 131 15.11 16.18 -3.36
CA GLN A 131 14.53 15.34 -4.41
C GLN A 131 12.99 15.37 -4.44
N THR A 132 12.34 16.02 -3.47
CA THR A 132 10.88 16.15 -3.38
C THR A 132 10.35 17.36 -4.17
N ASN A 133 10.90 17.60 -5.38
CA ASN A 133 10.51 18.70 -6.27
C ASN A 133 10.51 20.11 -5.61
N GLY A 134 11.45 20.35 -4.69
CA GLY A 134 11.56 21.64 -3.98
C GLY A 134 10.47 21.86 -2.93
N TYR A 135 9.90 20.79 -2.38
CA TYR A 135 9.07 20.86 -1.19
C TYR A 135 9.94 21.19 0.04
N THR A 136 9.47 22.12 0.87
CA THR A 136 10.11 22.45 2.14
C THR A 136 9.12 22.14 3.24
N VAL A 137 9.63 21.54 4.30
CA VAL A 137 8.86 21.15 5.48
C VAL A 137 9.00 22.27 6.51
N GLU A 138 7.88 22.86 6.93
CA GLU A 138 7.84 23.93 7.94
C GLU A 138 6.56 23.82 8.79
N GLY A 139 6.70 23.98 10.11
CA GLY A 139 5.59 23.92 11.06
C GLY A 139 5.03 22.51 11.28
N ASP A 140 3.74 22.41 11.57
CA ASP A 140 3.06 21.14 11.78
C ASP A 140 3.12 20.28 10.51
N THR A 141 3.89 19.20 10.59
CA THR A 141 4.17 18.28 9.50
C THR A 141 3.62 16.90 9.83
N ARG A 142 3.06 16.24 8.82
CA ARG A 142 2.58 14.86 8.92
C ARG A 142 3.27 13.97 7.91
N VAL A 143 3.74 12.82 8.36
CA VAL A 143 4.21 11.76 7.48
C VAL A 143 3.36 10.52 7.68
N THR A 144 2.83 10.00 6.59
CA THR A 144 2.08 8.75 6.54
C THR A 144 2.90 7.74 5.74
N VAL A 145 3.12 6.56 6.32
CA VAL A 145 3.75 5.42 5.66
C VAL A 145 2.66 4.39 5.39
N ILE A 146 2.59 3.89 4.17
CA ILE A 146 1.58 2.94 3.71
C ILE A 146 2.28 1.70 3.17
N VAL A 147 1.88 0.52 3.65
CA VAL A 147 2.42 -0.77 3.24
C VAL A 147 1.29 -1.77 3.08
N THR A 148 1.10 -2.26 1.85
CA THR A 148 0.08 -3.28 1.52
C THR A 148 -1.31 -2.95 2.09
N GLY A 149 -1.75 -1.69 1.93
CA GLY A 149 -3.07 -1.21 2.38
C GLY A 149 -3.14 -0.78 3.85
N ASN A 150 -2.14 -1.09 4.67
CA ASN A 150 -2.03 -0.59 6.04
C ASN A 150 -1.28 0.72 6.07
N GLU A 151 -1.71 1.65 6.92
CA GLU A 151 -1.09 2.96 7.05
C GLU A 151 -0.84 3.28 8.52
N ASP A 152 0.28 3.95 8.78
CA ASP A 152 0.51 4.61 10.05
C ASP A 152 1.02 6.03 9.81
N THR A 153 0.72 6.92 10.74
CA THR A 153 0.93 8.36 10.59
C THR A 153 1.53 8.94 11.84
N ILE A 154 2.63 9.68 11.67
CA ILE A 154 3.23 10.50 12.69
C ILE A 154 3.07 11.98 12.35
N ALA A 155 2.89 12.81 13.38
CA ALA A 155 2.92 14.26 13.26
C ALA A 155 4.02 14.81 14.16
N PHE A 156 4.77 15.76 13.64
CA PHE A 156 5.82 16.47 14.35
C PHE A 156 5.87 17.93 13.92
N TYR A 157 6.55 18.76 14.70
CA TYR A 157 6.75 20.16 14.36
C TYR A 157 8.11 20.35 13.72
N ALA A 158 8.14 20.75 12.45
CA ALA A 158 9.33 21.06 11.68
C ALA A 158 9.63 22.56 11.77
N GLY A 159 10.24 22.98 12.86
CA GLY A 159 10.71 24.35 13.01
C GLY A 159 11.96 24.38 13.87
N ASP A 160 12.72 25.47 13.73
CA ASP A 160 13.79 25.79 14.65
C ASP A 160 13.15 25.94 16.04
N ASN A 161 13.29 24.90 16.87
CA ASN A 161 12.95 24.98 18.29
C ASN A 161 14.02 25.86 18.92
N GLY A 162 13.91 27.17 18.68
CA GLY A 162 14.59 28.18 19.45
C GLY A 162 14.37 27.84 20.92
N GLU A 163 15.48 27.53 21.57
CA GLU A 163 15.61 27.26 22.99
C GLU A 163 14.53 28.04 23.75
N GLU A 164 13.60 27.34 24.41
CA GLU A 164 12.81 27.97 25.46
C GLU A 164 13.82 28.37 26.56
N GLU A 165 14.38 29.58 26.43
CA GLU A 165 15.06 30.26 27.52
C GLU A 165 14.04 30.44 28.65
N THR A 166 14.04 29.49 29.57
CA THR A 166 13.40 29.69 30.87
C THR A 166 14.17 30.78 31.63
N GLU A 167 13.64 32.00 31.61
CA GLU A 167 13.99 33.08 32.55
C GLU A 167 13.60 32.76 34.00
#